data_AF-A0A1Z7ZJ47-F1
#
_entry.id   AF-A0A1Z7ZJ47-F1
#
_cell.length_a   1.000
_cell.length_b   1.000
_cell.length_c   1.000
_cell.angle_alpha   90.00
_cell.angle_beta   90.00
_cell.angle_gamma   90.00
#
_symmetry.space_group_name_H-M   'P 1'
#
loop_
_entity.id
_entity.type
_entity.pdbx_description
1 polymer ?
#
loop_
_entity_poly.entity_id
_entity_poly.type
_entity_poly.pdbx_seq_one_letter_code
_entity_poly.pdbx_strand_id
1 'polypeptide(L)'
;MKRIVYLLAFIGAIFTGCNPIEDINNDLASQPDPVIGEVEYTLNADDYADLELDFGNFSSDEDARNILPGFLSDKYPYFGEGSAAVVTYNLYIGSAEGVSDYTGADVYQFSNADYATTGSDAFGFYPNVDATDEIPAILDAQIPAPVEGQVVLADYDQYFETPEIGLANLYQAAFPADYDSFELISISGPDELGWTAGAANVQGSGFDGGANALEEWLVSPEIDLTGGSDLLFQITQEIDFLGDDTLIDILISTDYTTGGDVMAATWTAIAFDKTIYGSLTTSEDFDFSAYDGETIHVGLKYSSTDSDSPRWRVQDFAVRAIGVSGDTDSKGEYFVYESGAWEAADGVYYLSVSDYDSMGEGSGQPGAFNNFSSSTPADSYIPTFLGLTYPFAQEEDQIFVIYKYFSSNSGLGTRGNSYTYTDGEWVPYESVIETSLQFGFENGIWVPDNTIRYTTTGADYSAIVSALSATYPGPTGSMDSFGNFDRRPGNANEWTDSMVLEALNVVLDNLDPSAAEEQKYIVTVDVYTGSNGTEDFAVIKIGGEWIYQM
;
A
#
# COMPACT_ATOMS: atom_id res chain seq x y z
N MET A 1 89.85 22.54 54.22
CA MET A 1 90.14 23.63 53.27
C MET A 1 90.17 23.06 51.86
N LYS A 2 89.41 23.67 50.94
CA LYS A 2 89.52 23.60 49.45
C LYS A 2 89.05 22.28 48.81
N ARG A 3 87.92 22.24 48.08
CA ARG A 3 87.50 22.84 46.77
C ARG A 3 87.40 21.68 45.76
N ILE A 4 86.18 21.22 45.44
CA ILE A 4 85.45 21.44 44.17
C ILE A 4 86.29 21.04 42.95
N VAL A 5 85.81 20.06 42.18
CA VAL A 5 85.35 20.18 40.77
C VAL A 5 85.27 18.76 40.16
N TYR A 6 84.02 18.38 39.84
CA TYR A 6 83.54 17.49 38.78
C TYR A 6 84.34 16.27 38.31
N LEU A 7 83.67 15.10 38.40
CA LEU A 7 83.43 14.07 37.37
C LEU A 7 83.57 12.67 37.97
N LEU A 8 82.50 11.86 37.87
CA LEU A 8 82.42 10.38 37.85
C LEU A 8 80.95 10.03 38.10
N ALA A 9 80.18 9.52 37.14
CA ALA A 9 80.16 8.17 36.56
C ALA A 9 78.95 7.36 37.07
N PHE A 10 77.96 7.25 36.17
CA PHE A 10 77.17 6.08 35.76
C PHE A 10 76.79 4.94 36.75
N ILE A 11 75.47 4.64 36.71
CA ILE A 11 74.71 3.39 36.97
C ILE A 11 74.36 2.99 38.41
N GLY A 12 73.04 2.89 38.66
CA GLY A 12 72.49 1.72 39.35
C GLY A 12 71.41 1.91 40.42
N ALA A 13 70.15 1.98 39.97
CA ALA A 13 68.95 1.42 40.60
C ALA A 13 68.29 2.07 41.84
N ILE A 14 66.94 1.98 41.77
CA ILE A 14 65.88 2.13 42.77
C ILE A 14 65.45 3.57 43.12
N PHE A 15 64.52 4.09 42.30
CA PHE A 15 63.57 5.11 42.73
C PHE A 15 62.48 4.44 43.59
N THR A 16 62.38 4.85 44.85
CA THR A 16 61.15 4.73 45.64
C THR A 16 60.72 6.15 45.96
N GLY A 17 59.54 6.55 45.49
CA GLY A 17 59.02 7.91 45.71
C GLY A 17 57.92 8.33 44.74
N CYS A 18 56.70 7.81 45.01
CA CYS A 18 55.36 8.32 44.73
C CYS A 18 54.97 8.68 43.28
N ASN A 19 53.99 7.95 42.77
CA ASN A 19 53.29 8.18 41.52
C ASN A 19 51.90 8.76 41.85
N PRO A 20 51.76 10.09 42.06
CA PRO A 20 50.53 10.66 42.62
C PRO A 20 49.28 10.45 41.77
N ILE A 21 49.42 10.19 40.46
CA ILE A 21 48.29 9.82 39.59
C ILE A 21 47.85 8.37 39.80
N GLU A 22 48.78 7.46 40.08
CA GLU A 22 48.47 6.06 40.35
C GLU A 22 47.87 5.90 41.74
N ASP A 23 48.31 6.68 42.73
CA ASP A 23 47.67 6.77 44.04
C ASP A 23 46.29 7.45 43.96
N ILE A 24 46.08 8.49 43.12
CA ILE A 24 44.74 9.08 42.90
C ILE A 24 43.81 8.09 42.18
N ASN A 25 44.31 7.35 41.19
CA ASN A 25 43.52 6.34 40.47
C ASN A 25 43.23 5.11 41.34
N ASN A 26 44.17 4.72 42.22
CA ASN A 26 43.96 3.66 43.20
C ASN A 26 43.04 4.12 44.34
N ASP A 27 43.10 5.39 44.75
CA ASP A 27 42.17 5.97 45.74
C ASP A 27 40.74 6.05 45.16
N LEU A 28 40.57 6.39 43.88
CA LEU A 28 39.28 6.31 43.16
C LEU A 28 38.79 4.87 42.99
N ALA A 29 39.68 3.93 42.64
CA ALA A 29 39.35 2.50 42.54
C ALA A 29 39.10 1.85 43.91
N SER A 30 39.42 2.55 45.00
CA SER A 30 39.22 2.09 46.39
C SER A 30 38.06 2.76 47.11
N GLN A 31 37.25 3.58 46.43
CA GLN A 31 35.94 3.96 46.97
C GLN A 31 34.97 2.79 46.79
N PRO A 32 34.49 2.16 47.88
CA PRO A 32 33.60 1.01 47.84
C PRO A 32 32.13 1.41 47.64
N ASP A 33 31.86 2.66 47.30
CA ASP A 33 30.50 3.15 47.15
C ASP A 33 30.15 3.13 45.65
N PRO A 34 29.24 2.22 45.20
CA PRO A 34 28.71 2.31 43.86
C PRO A 34 28.18 3.72 43.59
N VAL A 35 28.36 4.21 42.36
CA VAL A 35 27.73 5.47 41.96
C VAL A 35 26.24 5.20 41.88
N ILE A 36 25.48 5.66 42.87
CA ILE A 36 24.03 5.69 42.82
C ILE A 36 23.66 6.90 41.96
N GLY A 37 23.15 6.63 40.76
CA GLY A 37 22.81 7.64 39.78
C GLY A 37 21.38 7.49 39.28
N GLU A 38 20.72 8.61 39.03
CA GLU A 38 19.50 8.69 38.24
C GLU A 38 19.87 9.27 36.87
N VAL A 39 19.48 8.61 35.79
CA VAL A 39 19.81 9.03 34.43
C VAL A 39 18.60 8.96 33.51
N GLU A 40 18.48 9.93 32.60
CA GLU A 40 17.54 9.90 31.49
C GLU A 40 18.34 9.75 30.19
N TYR A 41 17.95 8.84 29.32
CA TYR A 41 18.65 8.56 28.07
C TYR A 41 17.68 8.33 26.91
N THR A 42 17.83 9.09 25.82
CA THR A 42 17.08 8.85 24.57
C THR A 42 17.96 8.10 23.58
N LEU A 43 17.48 6.94 23.11
CA LEU A 43 18.17 6.18 22.07
C LEU A 43 18.27 6.99 20.77
N ASN A 44 19.44 6.94 20.14
CA ASN A 44 19.66 7.52 18.81
C ASN A 44 19.91 6.41 17.76
N ALA A 45 20.07 6.82 16.50
CA ALA A 45 20.26 5.90 15.37
C ALA A 45 21.45 4.93 15.54
N ASP A 46 22.56 5.37 16.15
CA ASP A 46 23.72 4.52 16.40
C ASP A 46 23.41 3.48 17.48
N ASP A 47 22.64 3.86 18.52
CA ASP A 47 22.21 2.90 19.55
C ASP A 47 21.31 1.82 18.92
N TYR A 48 20.35 2.18 18.06
CA TYR A 48 19.52 1.17 17.37
C TYR A 48 20.34 0.24 16.46
N ALA A 49 21.35 0.77 15.77
CA ALA A 49 22.24 -0.03 14.94
C ALA A 49 23.07 -1.02 15.79
N ASP A 50 23.60 -0.56 16.93
CA ASP A 50 24.35 -1.40 17.88
C ASP A 50 23.45 -2.48 18.53
N LEU A 51 22.15 -2.19 18.66
CA LEU A 51 21.13 -3.13 19.13
C LEU A 51 20.61 -4.07 18.02
N GLU A 52 21.13 -3.98 16.80
CA GLU A 52 20.69 -4.76 15.62
C GLU A 52 19.20 -4.53 15.27
N LEU A 53 18.68 -3.33 15.54
CA LEU A 53 17.31 -2.91 15.24
C LEU A 53 17.26 -2.12 13.92
N ASP A 54 17.22 -2.84 12.80
CA ASP A 54 17.32 -2.28 11.43
C ASP A 54 16.27 -1.22 11.08
N PHE A 55 15.12 -1.20 11.77
CA PHE A 55 14.05 -0.21 11.54
C PHE A 55 14.15 1.02 12.45
N GLY A 56 15.13 1.09 13.35
CA GLY A 56 15.31 2.22 14.27
C GLY A 56 14.22 2.34 15.34
N ASN A 57 13.57 1.22 15.68
CA ASN A 57 12.51 1.12 16.67
C ASN A 57 12.42 -0.32 17.23
N PHE A 58 11.77 -0.47 18.39
CA PHE A 58 11.38 -1.76 18.96
C PHE A 58 10.03 -2.22 18.41
N SER A 59 9.86 -3.53 18.23
CA SER A 59 8.60 -4.15 17.81
C SER A 59 7.58 -4.34 18.93
N SER A 60 8.01 -4.27 20.20
CA SER A 60 7.15 -4.36 21.36
C SER A 60 7.85 -3.80 22.61
N ASP A 61 7.06 -3.40 23.61
CA ASP A 61 7.61 -3.05 24.93
C ASP A 61 8.36 -4.22 25.59
N GLU A 62 7.94 -5.45 25.30
CA GLU A 62 8.59 -6.65 25.83
C GLU A 62 10.01 -6.82 25.25
N ASP A 63 10.20 -6.54 23.96
CA ASP A 63 11.54 -6.57 23.36
C ASP A 63 12.44 -5.49 23.98
N ALA A 64 11.90 -4.28 24.19
CA ALA A 64 12.63 -3.20 24.85
C ALA A 64 13.03 -3.58 26.29
N ARG A 65 12.12 -4.19 27.06
CA ARG A 65 12.38 -4.68 28.44
C ARG A 65 13.48 -5.72 28.50
N ASN A 66 13.57 -6.59 27.50
CA ASN A 66 14.56 -7.67 27.46
C ASN A 66 15.93 -7.19 26.99
N ILE A 67 15.99 -6.21 26.09
CA ILE A 67 17.22 -5.75 25.44
C ILE A 67 17.91 -4.62 26.23
N LEU A 68 17.14 -3.63 26.69
CA LEU A 68 17.67 -2.42 27.32
C LEU A 68 18.48 -2.64 28.60
N PRO A 69 18.22 -3.66 29.44
CA PRO A 69 19.10 -3.96 30.58
C PRO A 69 20.56 -4.22 30.21
N GLY A 70 20.80 -4.92 29.10
CA GLY A 70 22.14 -5.17 28.58
C GLY A 70 22.81 -3.87 28.11
N PHE A 71 22.06 -3.08 27.34
CA PHE A 71 22.48 -1.75 26.89
C PHE A 71 22.88 -0.83 28.06
N LEU A 72 22.04 -0.75 29.10
CA LEU A 72 22.32 0.06 30.29
C LEU A 72 23.54 -0.44 31.07
N SER A 73 23.77 -1.76 31.12
CA SER A 73 24.94 -2.34 31.77
C SER A 73 26.24 -1.97 31.06
N ASP A 74 26.24 -2.02 29.73
CA ASP A 74 27.40 -1.65 28.92
C ASP A 74 27.68 -0.15 28.96
N LYS A 75 26.63 0.66 28.99
CA LYS A 75 26.73 2.12 28.99
C LYS A 75 27.08 2.71 30.36
N TYR A 76 26.56 2.13 31.44
CA TYR A 76 26.75 2.58 32.81
C TYR A 76 27.40 1.51 33.70
N PRO A 77 28.63 1.04 33.39
CA PRO A 77 29.26 -0.10 34.07
C PRO A 77 29.67 0.16 35.53
N TYR A 78 29.56 1.40 36.01
CA TYR A 78 29.94 1.81 37.36
C TYR A 78 28.74 2.15 38.26
N PHE A 79 27.53 2.08 37.72
CA PHE A 79 26.31 2.28 38.51
C PHE A 79 26.10 1.04 39.39
N GLY A 80 25.57 1.25 40.59
CA GLY A 80 25.26 0.14 41.48
C GLY A 80 23.93 0.29 42.19
N GLU A 81 23.75 -0.52 43.22
CA GLU A 81 22.44 -0.77 43.84
C GLU A 81 21.66 0.51 44.16
N GLY A 82 20.40 0.57 43.72
CA GLY A 82 19.54 1.73 43.90
C GLY A 82 19.68 2.82 42.84
N SER A 83 20.49 2.60 41.80
CA SER A 83 20.49 3.47 40.61
C SER A 83 19.20 3.30 39.81
N ALA A 84 18.80 4.36 39.10
CA ALA A 84 17.63 4.35 38.22
C ALA A 84 17.98 4.93 36.84
N ALA A 85 17.32 4.42 35.81
CA ALA A 85 17.43 4.94 34.45
C ALA A 85 16.05 5.05 33.81
N VAL A 86 15.76 6.16 33.14
CA VAL A 86 14.62 6.27 32.22
C VAL A 86 15.19 6.27 30.82
N VAL A 87 14.80 5.28 30.02
CA VAL A 87 15.23 5.16 28.63
C VAL A 87 14.07 5.48 27.71
N THR A 88 14.23 6.53 26.91
CA THR A 88 13.29 6.93 25.85
C THR A 88 13.69 6.27 24.53
N TYR A 89 12.74 5.65 23.84
CA TYR A 89 12.95 4.90 22.60
C TYR A 89 11.73 4.97 21.67
N ASN A 90 11.94 4.59 20.41
CA ASN A 90 10.92 4.48 19.39
C ASN A 90 10.27 3.10 19.45
N LEU A 91 8.94 3.06 19.54
CA LEU A 91 8.14 1.84 19.57
C LEU A 91 7.23 1.79 18.35
N TYR A 92 7.28 0.70 17.60
CA TYR A 92 6.33 0.44 16.52
C TYR A 92 5.00 -0.04 17.10
N ILE A 93 3.93 0.71 16.83
CA ILE A 93 2.57 0.44 17.33
C ILE A 93 1.62 -0.09 16.26
N GLY A 94 2.15 -0.52 15.11
CA GLY A 94 1.34 -1.00 13.99
C GLY A 94 0.76 0.11 13.13
N SER A 95 -0.01 -0.26 12.11
CA SER A 95 -0.80 0.68 11.31
C SER A 95 -2.07 1.09 12.06
N ALA A 96 -2.68 2.21 11.67
CA ALA A 96 -3.96 2.62 12.24
C ALA A 96 -5.02 1.52 12.06
N GLU A 97 -5.82 1.29 13.10
CA GLU A 97 -6.94 0.35 13.06
C GLU A 97 -7.89 0.68 11.89
N GLY A 98 -8.38 -0.34 11.19
CA GLY A 98 -9.27 -0.19 10.03
C GLY A 98 -8.59 0.06 8.68
N VAL A 99 -7.34 0.56 8.65
CA VAL A 99 -6.61 0.78 7.36
C VAL A 99 -6.43 -0.52 6.56
N SER A 100 -6.27 -1.64 7.26
CA SER A 100 -6.14 -2.97 6.63
C SER A 100 -7.36 -3.38 5.82
N ASP A 101 -8.54 -2.91 6.20
CA ASP A 101 -9.81 -3.31 5.58
C ASP A 101 -9.89 -2.77 4.15
N TYR A 102 -9.25 -1.62 3.89
CA TYR A 102 -9.18 -0.98 2.58
C TYR A 102 -7.92 -1.36 1.79
N THR A 103 -6.76 -1.38 2.44
CA THR A 103 -5.49 -1.74 1.77
C THR A 103 -5.43 -3.21 1.35
N GLY A 104 -6.19 -4.08 2.02
CA GLY A 104 -6.33 -5.50 1.71
C GLY A 104 -7.61 -5.85 0.95
N ALA A 105 -8.44 -4.87 0.57
CA ALA A 105 -9.68 -5.12 -0.16
C ALA A 105 -9.41 -5.72 -1.55
N ASP A 106 -10.34 -6.54 -2.02
CA ASP A 106 -10.34 -6.99 -3.41
C ASP A 106 -10.57 -5.79 -4.34
N VAL A 107 -9.91 -5.79 -5.51
CA VAL A 107 -10.05 -4.72 -6.50
C VAL A 107 -10.88 -5.23 -7.67
N TYR A 108 -11.99 -4.56 -7.94
CA TYR A 108 -12.80 -4.78 -9.11
C TYR A 108 -12.45 -3.74 -10.18
N GLN A 109 -11.79 -4.19 -11.25
CA GLN A 109 -11.37 -3.37 -12.38
C GLN A 109 -12.49 -3.33 -13.42
N PHE A 110 -12.97 -2.13 -13.76
CA PHE A 110 -14.04 -1.97 -14.73
C PHE A 110 -13.59 -2.36 -16.14
N SER A 111 -14.46 -3.07 -16.85
CA SER A 111 -14.30 -3.38 -18.27
C SER A 111 -15.18 -2.49 -19.14
N ASN A 112 -14.92 -2.50 -20.46
CA ASN A 112 -15.79 -1.84 -21.43
C ASN A 112 -17.25 -2.34 -21.37
N ALA A 113 -17.45 -3.61 -21.02
CA ALA A 113 -18.79 -4.17 -20.86
C ALA A 113 -19.53 -3.55 -19.67
N ASP A 114 -18.83 -3.19 -18.60
CA ASP A 114 -19.41 -2.57 -17.41
C ASP A 114 -19.86 -1.13 -17.71
N TYR A 115 -19.01 -0.33 -18.37
CA TYR A 115 -19.41 1.01 -18.83
C TYR A 115 -20.59 0.99 -19.80
N ALA A 116 -20.67 -0.04 -20.66
CA ALA A 116 -21.81 -0.20 -21.57
C ALA A 116 -23.14 -0.43 -20.82
N THR A 117 -23.11 -1.03 -19.62
CA THR A 117 -24.33 -1.24 -18.82
C THR A 117 -24.94 0.08 -18.33
N THR A 118 -24.12 1.12 -18.19
CA THR A 118 -24.54 2.48 -17.78
C THR A 118 -24.83 3.39 -18.98
N GLY A 119 -24.83 2.83 -20.19
CA GLY A 119 -25.09 3.53 -21.43
C GLY A 119 -23.89 4.29 -22.00
N SER A 120 -22.67 4.04 -21.49
CA SER A 120 -21.45 4.57 -22.11
C SER A 120 -21.08 3.74 -23.34
N ASP A 121 -20.85 4.41 -24.46
CA ASP A 121 -20.25 3.87 -25.68
C ASP A 121 -18.75 4.19 -25.78
N ALA A 122 -18.15 4.60 -24.66
CA ALA A 122 -16.74 4.92 -24.49
C ALA A 122 -16.03 3.93 -23.54
N PHE A 123 -14.71 4.05 -23.38
CA PHE A 123 -13.90 3.18 -22.51
C PHE A 123 -13.78 3.70 -21.07
N GLY A 124 -14.83 4.34 -20.59
CA GLY A 124 -14.88 5.02 -19.29
C GLY A 124 -16.23 5.71 -19.07
N PHE A 125 -16.44 6.22 -17.86
CA PHE A 125 -17.59 7.07 -17.56
C PHE A 125 -17.46 8.42 -18.24
N TYR A 126 -18.56 8.90 -18.82
CA TYR A 126 -18.63 10.27 -19.30
C TYR A 126 -18.49 11.28 -18.13
N PRO A 127 -18.00 12.51 -18.39
CA PRO A 127 -17.72 13.47 -17.31
C PRO A 127 -18.96 13.87 -16.49
N ASN A 128 -20.16 13.73 -17.07
CA ASN A 128 -21.42 14.10 -16.43
C ASN A 128 -22.10 12.93 -15.71
N VAL A 129 -21.49 11.75 -15.69
CA VAL A 129 -21.99 10.58 -14.94
C VAL A 129 -21.42 10.64 -13.53
N ASP A 130 -22.31 10.46 -12.56
CA ASP A 130 -21.91 10.23 -11.17
C ASP A 130 -21.58 8.75 -11.00
N ALA A 131 -20.28 8.41 -10.96
CA ALA A 131 -19.84 7.02 -10.90
C ALA A 131 -20.34 6.34 -9.63
N THR A 132 -20.39 7.06 -8.50
CA THR A 132 -20.81 6.54 -7.20
C THR A 132 -22.23 5.99 -7.23
N ASP A 133 -23.12 6.63 -8.01
CA ASP A 133 -24.51 6.20 -8.18
C ASP A 133 -24.66 4.96 -9.09
N GLU A 134 -23.73 4.74 -10.02
CA GLU A 134 -23.81 3.68 -11.03
C GLU A 134 -23.10 2.37 -10.59
N ILE A 135 -22.00 2.49 -9.85
CA ILE A 135 -21.14 1.34 -9.46
C ILE A 135 -21.89 0.25 -8.68
N PRO A 136 -22.81 0.54 -7.73
CA PRO A 136 -23.49 -0.51 -6.95
C PRO A 136 -24.20 -1.57 -7.80
N ALA A 137 -24.85 -1.16 -8.90
CA ALA A 137 -25.56 -2.07 -9.80
C ALA A 137 -24.59 -3.00 -10.56
N ILE A 138 -23.40 -2.50 -10.89
CA ILE A 138 -22.35 -3.26 -11.56
C ILE A 138 -21.75 -4.28 -10.59
N LEU A 139 -21.42 -3.86 -9.36
CA LEU A 139 -20.91 -4.77 -8.34
C LEU A 139 -21.91 -5.89 -7.99
N ASP A 140 -23.22 -5.60 -7.93
CA ASP A 140 -24.25 -6.62 -7.70
C ASP A 140 -24.31 -7.66 -8.85
N ALA A 141 -24.11 -7.21 -10.09
CA ALA A 141 -24.09 -8.10 -11.25
C ALA A 141 -22.81 -8.97 -11.32
N GLN A 142 -21.68 -8.41 -10.91
CA GLN A 142 -20.34 -8.96 -11.18
C GLN A 142 -19.77 -9.76 -10.00
N ILE A 143 -20.21 -9.47 -8.78
CA ILE A 143 -19.76 -10.14 -7.56
C ILE A 143 -20.90 -11.02 -7.04
N PRO A 144 -20.94 -12.32 -7.40
CA PRO A 144 -22.03 -13.20 -6.97
C PRO A 144 -21.88 -13.57 -5.49
N ALA A 145 -23.00 -13.50 -4.76
CA ALA A 145 -23.10 -13.87 -3.34
C ALA A 145 -22.09 -13.11 -2.44
N PRO A 146 -22.11 -11.77 -2.45
CA PRO A 146 -21.30 -10.97 -1.55
C PRO A 146 -21.67 -11.23 -0.08
N VAL A 147 -20.73 -11.00 0.82
CA VAL A 147 -20.92 -11.22 2.26
C VAL A 147 -21.08 -9.88 3.00
N GLU A 148 -21.89 -9.87 4.07
CA GLU A 148 -22.07 -8.66 4.89
C GLU A 148 -20.72 -8.14 5.39
N GLY A 149 -20.45 -6.85 5.20
CA GLY A 149 -19.20 -6.18 5.54
C GLY A 149 -18.06 -6.42 4.55
N GLN A 150 -18.31 -7.05 3.39
CA GLN A 150 -17.30 -7.16 2.34
C GLN A 150 -16.98 -5.79 1.76
N VAL A 151 -15.69 -5.45 1.69
CA VAL A 151 -15.18 -4.21 1.10
C VAL A 151 -14.51 -4.52 -0.24
N VAL A 152 -14.80 -3.71 -1.26
CA VAL A 152 -14.21 -3.80 -2.60
C VAL A 152 -13.79 -2.40 -3.05
N LEU A 153 -12.61 -2.30 -3.67
CA LEU A 153 -12.20 -1.11 -4.42
C LEU A 153 -12.68 -1.24 -5.87
N ALA A 154 -13.60 -0.39 -6.30
CA ALA A 154 -13.96 -0.24 -7.70
C ALA A 154 -12.96 0.70 -8.37
N ASP A 155 -12.17 0.21 -9.32
CA ASP A 155 -11.21 0.97 -10.12
C ASP A 155 -11.79 1.21 -11.52
N TYR A 156 -11.86 2.47 -11.92
CA TYR A 156 -12.55 2.91 -13.12
C TYR A 156 -11.91 4.16 -13.74
N ASP A 157 -12.17 4.38 -15.02
CA ASP A 157 -11.78 5.56 -15.76
C ASP A 157 -12.96 6.51 -15.93
N GLN A 158 -12.72 7.79 -15.72
CA GLN A 158 -13.68 8.85 -15.97
C GLN A 158 -13.07 9.90 -16.89
N TYR A 159 -13.76 10.24 -17.97
CA TYR A 159 -13.28 11.28 -18.88
C TYR A 159 -13.36 12.67 -18.24
N PHE A 160 -12.38 13.52 -18.50
CA PHE A 160 -12.43 14.93 -18.10
C PHE A 160 -13.43 15.74 -18.95
N GLU A 161 -13.53 15.38 -20.24
CA GLU A 161 -14.37 16.05 -21.23
C GLU A 161 -15.16 15.01 -22.04
N THR A 162 -16.21 15.43 -22.75
CA THR A 162 -16.98 14.48 -23.57
C THR A 162 -16.06 13.85 -24.63
N PRO A 163 -15.86 12.52 -24.63
CA PRO A 163 -14.96 11.87 -25.58
C PRO A 163 -15.46 12.01 -27.02
N GLU A 164 -14.52 12.05 -27.97
CA GLU A 164 -14.84 11.93 -29.40
C GLU A 164 -14.86 10.47 -29.80
N ILE A 165 -16.02 10.01 -30.30
CA ILE A 165 -16.22 8.64 -30.74
C ILE A 165 -16.13 8.59 -32.27
N GLY A 166 -15.21 7.78 -32.76
CA GLY A 166 -14.93 7.58 -34.19
C GLY A 166 -14.52 6.15 -34.50
N LEU A 167 -13.84 5.95 -35.62
CA LEU A 167 -13.27 4.65 -36.01
C LEU A 167 -11.75 4.76 -36.09
N ALA A 168 -11.04 3.91 -35.34
CA ALA A 168 -9.59 3.79 -35.38
C ALA A 168 -9.19 2.55 -36.19
N ASN A 169 -8.09 2.64 -36.94
CA ASN A 169 -7.50 1.48 -37.62
C ASN A 169 -6.68 0.69 -36.61
N LEU A 170 -7.08 -0.55 -36.31
CA LEU A 170 -6.27 -1.49 -35.53
C LEU A 170 -5.13 -2.05 -36.38
N TYR A 171 -5.42 -2.29 -37.66
CA TYR A 171 -4.45 -2.68 -38.67
C TYR A 171 -4.76 -1.99 -39.99
N GLN A 172 -3.72 -1.59 -40.71
CA GLN A 172 -3.85 -1.07 -42.07
C GLN A 172 -2.70 -1.57 -42.92
N ALA A 173 -3.03 -2.11 -44.10
CA ALA A 173 -2.08 -2.40 -45.16
C ALA A 173 -2.32 -1.45 -46.32
N ALA A 174 -1.27 -0.75 -46.74
CA ALA A 174 -1.27 0.20 -47.84
C ALA A 174 -0.25 -0.21 -48.91
N PHE A 175 -0.73 -0.42 -50.14
CA PHE A 175 0.05 -0.90 -51.26
C PHE A 175 0.48 0.26 -52.19
N PRO A 176 1.70 0.20 -52.76
CA PRO A 176 2.63 -0.93 -52.76
C PRO A 176 3.56 -1.00 -51.53
N ALA A 177 3.47 -0.04 -50.59
CA ALA A 177 4.44 0.09 -49.49
C ALA A 177 4.56 -1.18 -48.64
N ASP A 178 3.44 -1.85 -48.39
CA ASP A 178 3.40 -3.05 -47.55
C ASP A 178 3.51 -4.36 -48.35
N TYR A 179 3.67 -4.33 -49.67
CA TYR A 179 3.70 -5.53 -50.51
C TYR A 179 4.76 -6.55 -50.06
N ASP A 180 5.97 -6.08 -49.76
CA ASP A 180 7.09 -6.94 -49.35
C ASP A 180 6.91 -7.53 -47.94
N SER A 181 5.92 -7.06 -47.16
CA SER A 181 5.57 -7.61 -45.86
C SER A 181 4.58 -8.78 -45.95
N PHE A 182 3.96 -8.99 -47.12
CA PHE A 182 2.98 -10.05 -47.35
C PHE A 182 3.68 -11.28 -47.94
N GLU A 183 3.13 -12.46 -47.64
CA GLU A 183 3.57 -13.71 -48.26
C GLU A 183 2.89 -13.88 -49.61
N LEU A 184 3.71 -13.95 -50.66
CA LEU A 184 3.27 -14.27 -52.01
C LEU A 184 3.31 -15.79 -52.21
N ILE A 185 2.14 -16.41 -52.37
CA ILE A 185 2.00 -17.87 -52.42
C ILE A 185 1.38 -18.28 -53.75
N SER A 186 2.21 -18.77 -54.67
CA SER A 186 1.76 -19.29 -55.97
C SER A 186 1.30 -20.75 -55.82
N ILE A 187 0.03 -21.02 -56.13
CA ILE A 187 -0.58 -22.37 -56.08
C ILE A 187 -0.44 -23.07 -57.42
N SER A 188 -0.74 -22.36 -58.51
CA SER A 188 -0.66 -22.89 -59.87
C SER A 188 -0.54 -21.76 -60.89
N GLY A 189 -0.07 -22.08 -62.09
CA GLY A 189 0.06 -21.11 -63.19
C GLY A 189 1.51 -20.70 -63.46
N PRO A 190 1.73 -19.72 -64.36
CA PRO A 190 3.07 -19.27 -64.73
C PRO A 190 3.73 -18.38 -63.66
N ASP A 191 5.03 -18.59 -63.40
CA ASP A 191 5.84 -17.91 -62.36
C ASP A 191 5.94 -16.37 -62.50
N GLU A 192 5.56 -15.79 -63.65
CA GLU A 192 5.68 -14.35 -63.94
C GLU A 192 4.32 -13.63 -63.97
N LEU A 193 3.23 -14.31 -63.60
CA LEU A 193 1.86 -13.77 -63.59
C LEU A 193 1.23 -13.89 -62.20
N GLY A 194 0.19 -13.08 -61.95
CA GLY A 194 -0.47 -13.01 -60.65
C GLY A 194 -0.32 -11.66 -59.97
N TRP A 195 -0.06 -11.67 -58.67
CA TRP A 195 0.11 -10.49 -57.84
C TRP A 195 1.43 -9.80 -58.14
N THR A 196 1.34 -8.51 -58.43
CA THR A 196 2.49 -7.64 -58.71
C THR A 196 2.31 -6.29 -58.04
N ALA A 197 3.38 -5.70 -57.55
CA ALA A 197 3.36 -4.34 -57.03
C ALA A 197 3.36 -3.30 -58.17
N GLY A 198 2.34 -2.44 -58.19
CA GLY A 198 2.25 -1.28 -59.06
C GLY A 198 2.77 0.00 -58.39
N ALA A 199 2.48 1.16 -58.99
CA ALA A 199 2.93 2.46 -58.45
C ALA A 199 2.10 2.95 -57.25
N ALA A 200 0.85 2.49 -57.11
CA ALA A 200 -0.10 2.96 -56.10
C ALA A 200 -1.08 1.86 -55.62
N ASN A 201 -0.83 0.60 -55.95
CA ASN A 201 -1.64 -0.56 -55.59
C ASN A 201 -0.84 -1.83 -55.87
N VAL A 202 -1.35 -2.97 -55.39
CA VAL A 202 -0.99 -4.29 -55.92
C VAL A 202 -2.04 -4.74 -56.92
N GLN A 203 -1.63 -5.56 -57.89
CA GLN A 203 -2.48 -6.02 -58.97
C GLN A 203 -2.34 -7.53 -59.18
N GLY A 204 -3.45 -8.26 -59.05
CA GLY A 204 -3.59 -9.65 -59.47
C GLY A 204 -4.05 -9.71 -60.93
N SER A 205 -3.28 -10.38 -61.79
CA SER A 205 -3.62 -10.58 -63.21
C SER A 205 -2.91 -11.79 -63.82
N GLY A 206 -3.68 -12.74 -64.36
CA GLY A 206 -3.21 -13.86 -65.17
C GLY A 206 -3.12 -13.58 -66.68
N PHE A 207 -3.30 -12.32 -67.10
CA PHE A 207 -3.30 -11.95 -68.51
C PHE A 207 -1.88 -11.65 -69.03
N ASP A 208 -1.46 -12.38 -70.07
CA ASP A 208 -0.26 -12.08 -70.87
C ASP A 208 -0.52 -12.37 -72.35
N GLY A 209 -0.93 -11.34 -73.10
CA GLY A 209 -1.38 -11.49 -74.49
C GLY A 209 -2.65 -12.35 -74.68
N GLY A 210 -3.18 -12.93 -73.60
CA GLY A 210 -4.33 -13.81 -73.48
C GLY A 210 -4.52 -14.22 -72.01
N ALA A 211 -5.67 -14.81 -71.68
CA ALA A 211 -5.96 -15.31 -70.34
C ALA A 211 -5.20 -16.63 -70.07
N ASN A 212 -4.62 -16.78 -68.88
CA ASN A 212 -3.94 -17.99 -68.44
C ASN A 212 -4.57 -18.50 -67.14
N ALA A 213 -4.71 -19.83 -67.00
CA ALA A 213 -5.07 -20.43 -65.72
C ALA A 213 -3.96 -20.23 -64.67
N LEU A 214 -4.34 -19.71 -63.50
CA LEU A 214 -3.43 -19.34 -62.41
C LEU A 214 -4.21 -19.24 -61.10
N GLU A 215 -3.55 -19.54 -59.98
CA GLU A 215 -4.01 -19.21 -58.65
C GLU A 215 -2.83 -18.77 -57.79
N GLU A 216 -2.95 -17.58 -57.20
CA GLU A 216 -1.91 -16.97 -56.35
C GLU A 216 -2.54 -16.11 -55.26
N TRP A 217 -1.97 -16.19 -54.07
CA TRP A 217 -2.48 -15.55 -52.88
C TRP A 217 -1.46 -14.55 -52.36
N LEU A 218 -1.95 -13.41 -51.89
CA LEU A 218 -1.15 -12.45 -51.12
C LEU A 218 -1.68 -12.48 -49.68
N VAL A 219 -0.91 -13.06 -48.77
CA VAL A 219 -1.34 -13.29 -47.37
C VAL A 219 -0.63 -12.30 -46.45
N SER A 220 -1.38 -11.61 -45.59
CA SER A 220 -0.84 -10.64 -44.64
C SER A 220 0.12 -11.27 -43.64
N PRO A 221 0.93 -10.48 -42.93
CA PRO A 221 1.44 -10.88 -41.62
C PRO A 221 0.31 -11.29 -40.66
N GLU A 222 0.69 -11.86 -39.53
CA GLU A 222 -0.22 -12.07 -38.40
C GLU A 222 -0.74 -10.74 -37.87
N ILE A 223 -2.05 -10.64 -37.67
CA ILE A 223 -2.75 -9.46 -37.15
C ILE A 223 -3.36 -9.83 -35.80
N ASP A 224 -2.89 -9.16 -34.74
CA ASP A 224 -3.39 -9.34 -33.38
C ASP A 224 -4.59 -8.41 -33.12
N LEU A 225 -5.77 -9.01 -32.88
CA LEU A 225 -7.03 -8.32 -32.59
C LEU A 225 -7.54 -8.65 -31.19
N THR A 226 -6.68 -9.18 -30.30
CA THR A 226 -7.06 -9.64 -28.95
C THR A 226 -7.70 -8.56 -28.08
N GLY A 227 -7.42 -7.28 -28.31
CA GLY A 227 -8.04 -6.14 -27.63
C GLY A 227 -9.21 -5.48 -28.37
N GLY A 228 -9.61 -6.01 -29.53
CA GLY A 228 -10.64 -5.42 -30.38
C GLY A 228 -12.02 -6.04 -30.20
N SER A 229 -13.06 -5.20 -30.20
CA SER A 229 -14.48 -5.59 -30.23
C SER A 229 -15.24 -4.75 -31.27
N ASP A 230 -16.38 -5.27 -31.74
CA ASP A 230 -17.20 -4.64 -32.78
C ASP A 230 -16.38 -4.30 -34.04
N LEU A 231 -15.52 -5.24 -34.45
CA LEU A 231 -14.57 -5.02 -35.53
C LEU A 231 -15.24 -4.81 -36.88
N LEU A 232 -14.62 -3.96 -37.69
CA LEU A 232 -15.04 -3.61 -39.05
C LEU A 232 -13.88 -3.82 -40.03
N PHE A 233 -14.20 -4.14 -41.28
CA PHE A 233 -13.21 -4.26 -42.36
C PHE A 233 -13.55 -3.32 -43.52
N GLN A 234 -12.54 -2.62 -44.04
CA GLN A 234 -12.69 -1.73 -45.19
C GLN A 234 -11.57 -1.96 -46.20
N ILE A 235 -11.88 -1.92 -47.49
CA ILE A 235 -10.92 -2.10 -48.58
C ILE A 235 -11.12 -1.06 -49.68
N THR A 236 -10.02 -0.55 -50.21
CA THR A 236 -9.99 0.30 -51.41
C THR A 236 -9.49 -0.51 -52.60
N GLN A 237 -10.37 -0.78 -53.57
CA GLN A 237 -10.08 -1.70 -54.67
C GLN A 237 -10.71 -1.30 -56.01
N GLU A 238 -10.27 -1.94 -57.09
CA GLU A 238 -10.81 -1.87 -58.45
C GLU A 238 -10.76 -3.27 -59.07
N ILE A 239 -11.84 -3.70 -59.71
CA ILE A 239 -11.98 -4.99 -60.37
C ILE A 239 -12.42 -4.78 -61.81
N ASP A 240 -11.59 -5.22 -62.76
CA ASP A 240 -11.92 -5.19 -64.18
C ASP A 240 -12.02 -6.60 -64.75
N PHE A 241 -12.90 -6.76 -65.75
CA PHE A 241 -13.01 -7.96 -66.59
C PHE A 241 -13.36 -9.25 -65.85
N LEU A 242 -13.92 -9.17 -64.63
CA LEU A 242 -14.40 -10.32 -63.88
C LEU A 242 -15.65 -10.91 -64.55
N GLY A 243 -15.58 -12.17 -64.97
CA GLY A 243 -16.74 -12.95 -65.43
C GLY A 243 -17.32 -13.82 -64.31
N ASP A 244 -16.50 -14.73 -63.78
CA ASP A 244 -16.83 -15.64 -62.68
C ASP A 244 -16.40 -15.04 -61.33
N ASP A 245 -17.36 -14.84 -60.43
CA ASP A 245 -17.15 -14.19 -59.14
C ASP A 245 -16.35 -15.04 -58.15
N THR A 246 -16.18 -16.34 -58.40
CA THR A 246 -15.39 -17.25 -57.55
C THR A 246 -13.87 -17.12 -57.76
N LEU A 247 -13.46 -16.33 -58.76
CA LEU A 247 -12.07 -16.17 -59.15
C LEU A 247 -11.26 -15.29 -58.18
N ILE A 248 -11.92 -14.41 -57.43
CA ILE A 248 -11.27 -13.56 -56.44
C ILE A 248 -12.04 -13.62 -55.13
N ASP A 249 -11.34 -13.65 -54.00
CA ASP A 249 -11.94 -13.58 -52.68
C ASP A 249 -11.00 -12.91 -51.68
N ILE A 250 -11.58 -12.32 -50.63
CA ILE A 250 -10.87 -11.94 -49.42
C ILE A 250 -11.16 -13.03 -48.39
N LEU A 251 -10.11 -13.70 -47.93
CA LEU A 251 -10.18 -14.87 -47.08
C LEU A 251 -9.53 -14.58 -45.73
N ILE A 252 -10.16 -15.00 -44.65
CA ILE A 252 -9.66 -14.82 -43.29
C ILE A 252 -9.37 -16.18 -42.67
N SER A 253 -8.21 -16.32 -42.05
CA SER A 253 -7.81 -17.51 -41.30
C SER A 253 -7.39 -17.13 -39.89
N THR A 254 -7.79 -17.95 -38.91
CA THR A 254 -7.37 -17.88 -37.50
C THR A 254 -6.37 -18.99 -37.14
N ASP A 255 -6.09 -19.91 -38.07
CA ASP A 255 -5.22 -21.08 -37.86
C ASP A 255 -4.03 -21.14 -38.82
N TYR A 256 -3.91 -20.20 -39.76
CA TYR A 256 -2.73 -20.05 -40.60
C TYR A 256 -1.53 -19.59 -39.78
N THR A 257 -0.36 -20.15 -40.10
CA THR A 257 0.92 -19.73 -39.52
C THR A 257 1.78 -19.21 -40.66
N THR A 258 2.34 -18.00 -40.51
CA THR A 258 3.25 -17.38 -41.47
C THR A 258 4.36 -18.36 -41.88
N GLY A 259 4.54 -18.56 -43.18
CA GLY A 259 5.49 -19.50 -43.78
C GLY A 259 4.99 -20.96 -43.82
N GLY A 260 3.75 -21.21 -43.41
CA GLY A 260 3.08 -22.51 -43.44
C GLY A 260 2.40 -22.84 -44.78
N ASP A 261 1.86 -24.05 -44.87
CA ASP A 261 1.09 -24.49 -46.05
C ASP A 261 -0.31 -23.88 -46.02
N VAL A 262 -0.61 -22.99 -46.97
CA VAL A 262 -1.89 -22.28 -47.06
C VAL A 262 -3.08 -23.22 -47.26
N MET A 263 -2.85 -24.40 -47.83
CA MET A 263 -3.90 -25.41 -48.08
C MET A 263 -4.18 -26.29 -46.87
N ALA A 264 -3.36 -26.21 -45.82
CA ALA A 264 -3.57 -26.91 -44.56
C ALA A 264 -4.41 -26.10 -43.54
N ALA A 265 -4.54 -24.79 -43.76
CA ALA A 265 -5.29 -23.87 -42.91
C ALA A 265 -6.76 -23.74 -43.34
N THR A 266 -7.59 -23.22 -42.44
CA THR A 266 -9.01 -22.95 -42.66
C THR A 266 -9.20 -21.49 -43.07
N TRP A 267 -9.92 -21.27 -44.17
CA TRP A 267 -10.15 -19.93 -44.73
C TRP A 267 -11.64 -19.65 -44.88
N THR A 268 -12.08 -18.52 -44.33
CA THR A 268 -13.47 -18.05 -44.42
C THR A 268 -13.53 -16.83 -45.32
N ALA A 269 -14.37 -16.86 -46.35
CA ALA A 269 -14.54 -15.72 -47.25
C ALA A 269 -15.44 -14.65 -46.65
N ILE A 270 -15.05 -13.38 -46.79
CA ILE A 270 -15.94 -12.24 -46.51
C ILE A 270 -16.67 -11.82 -47.78
N ALA A 271 -17.96 -11.50 -47.66
CA ALA A 271 -18.74 -10.99 -48.77
C ALA A 271 -18.38 -9.51 -49.02
N PHE A 272 -18.13 -9.15 -50.28
CA PHE A 272 -17.86 -7.76 -50.67
C PHE A 272 -18.35 -7.49 -52.10
N ASP A 273 -18.50 -6.21 -52.46
CA ASP A 273 -18.92 -5.82 -53.80
C ASP A 273 -17.81 -6.06 -54.84
N LYS A 274 -18.00 -7.07 -55.69
CA LYS A 274 -17.09 -7.44 -56.79
C LYS A 274 -17.38 -6.69 -58.10
N THR A 275 -18.29 -5.71 -58.10
CA THR A 275 -18.75 -4.99 -59.29
C THR A 275 -18.08 -3.63 -59.49
N ILE A 276 -17.17 -3.23 -58.58
CA ILE A 276 -16.43 -1.97 -58.64
C ILE A 276 -15.44 -1.98 -59.80
N TYR A 277 -15.70 -1.24 -60.88
CA TYR A 277 -14.86 -1.23 -62.09
C TYR A 277 -14.40 0.19 -62.49
N GLY A 278 -13.25 0.29 -63.14
CA GLY A 278 -12.75 1.51 -63.79
C GLY A 278 -12.17 2.60 -62.87
N SER A 279 -12.31 2.49 -61.55
CA SER A 279 -11.62 3.32 -60.57
C SER A 279 -11.52 2.66 -59.21
N LEU A 280 -10.40 2.89 -58.51
CA LEU A 280 -10.21 2.52 -57.11
C LEU A 280 -11.30 3.19 -56.26
N THR A 281 -12.05 2.39 -55.52
CA THR A 281 -13.17 2.83 -54.68
C THR A 281 -13.07 2.15 -53.32
N THR A 282 -13.21 2.95 -52.27
CA THR A 282 -13.29 2.47 -50.89
C THR A 282 -14.67 1.87 -50.63
N SER A 283 -14.71 0.69 -50.04
CA SER A 283 -15.95 0.01 -49.66
C SER A 283 -16.66 0.71 -48.49
N GLU A 284 -17.89 0.28 -48.21
CA GLU A 284 -18.47 0.44 -46.88
C GLU A 284 -17.65 -0.35 -45.84
N ASP A 285 -17.92 -0.10 -44.55
CA ASP A 285 -17.37 -0.90 -43.46
C ASP A 285 -18.15 -2.23 -43.39
N PHE A 286 -17.49 -3.34 -43.67
CA PHE A 286 -18.06 -4.68 -43.53
C PHE A 286 -17.99 -5.13 -42.08
N ASP A 287 -19.04 -5.81 -41.62
CA ASP A 287 -19.04 -6.48 -40.32
C ASP A 287 -17.90 -7.50 -40.26
N PHE A 288 -17.05 -7.35 -39.24
CA PHE A 288 -15.89 -8.18 -39.01
C PHE A 288 -15.86 -8.72 -37.58
N SER A 289 -16.99 -8.63 -36.86
CA SER A 289 -17.07 -8.95 -35.42
C SER A 289 -16.90 -10.45 -35.12
N ALA A 290 -16.98 -11.30 -36.14
CA ALA A 290 -16.67 -12.73 -36.02
C ALA A 290 -15.21 -13.02 -35.63
N TYR A 291 -14.34 -12.00 -35.72
CA TYR A 291 -12.91 -12.08 -35.40
C TYR A 291 -12.53 -11.18 -34.20
N ASP A 292 -13.52 -10.71 -33.42
CA ASP A 292 -13.28 -9.99 -32.17
C ASP A 292 -12.42 -10.84 -31.22
N GLY A 293 -11.34 -10.26 -30.69
CA GLY A 293 -10.45 -10.94 -29.75
C GLY A 293 -9.53 -12.01 -30.36
N GLU A 294 -9.53 -12.21 -31.68
CA GLU A 294 -8.76 -13.27 -32.35
C GLU A 294 -7.39 -12.79 -32.85
N THR A 295 -6.56 -13.74 -33.29
CA THR A 295 -5.37 -13.46 -34.11
C THR A 295 -5.62 -14.04 -35.50
N ILE A 296 -5.41 -13.23 -36.55
CA ILE A 296 -5.82 -13.60 -37.91
C ILE A 296 -4.75 -13.33 -38.97
N HIS A 297 -4.97 -13.90 -40.15
CA HIS A 297 -4.35 -13.51 -41.41
C HIS A 297 -5.42 -13.19 -42.46
N VAL A 298 -5.17 -12.18 -43.28
CA VAL A 298 -5.99 -11.78 -44.43
C VAL A 298 -5.31 -12.26 -45.71
N GLY A 299 -5.96 -13.16 -46.44
CA GLY A 299 -5.53 -13.65 -47.75
C GLY A 299 -6.32 -12.98 -48.88
N LEU A 300 -5.62 -12.27 -49.77
CA LEU A 300 -6.17 -11.81 -51.05
C LEU A 300 -5.98 -12.93 -52.08
N LYS A 301 -6.99 -13.78 -52.25
CA LYS A 301 -6.98 -14.88 -53.21
C LYS A 301 -7.27 -14.35 -54.60
N TYR A 302 -6.32 -14.52 -55.52
CA TYR A 302 -6.50 -14.26 -56.94
C TYR A 302 -6.42 -15.55 -57.75
N SER A 303 -7.35 -15.75 -58.68
CA SER A 303 -7.28 -16.81 -59.67
C SER A 303 -7.81 -16.37 -61.02
N SER A 304 -7.42 -17.11 -62.06
CA SER A 304 -7.89 -16.95 -63.43
C SER A 304 -7.96 -18.30 -64.14
N THR A 305 -8.63 -18.33 -65.29
CA THR A 305 -8.74 -19.48 -66.19
C THR A 305 -8.20 -19.12 -67.58
N ASP A 306 -8.11 -20.09 -68.48
CA ASP A 306 -7.73 -19.86 -69.89
C ASP A 306 -8.75 -19.02 -70.69
N SER A 307 -9.89 -18.66 -70.08
CA SER A 307 -10.95 -17.86 -70.73
C SER A 307 -11.42 -16.65 -69.93
N ASP A 308 -11.06 -16.56 -68.65
CA ASP A 308 -11.47 -15.50 -67.73
C ASP A 308 -10.29 -15.10 -66.85
N SER A 309 -9.82 -13.87 -67.02
CA SER A 309 -8.67 -13.34 -66.30
C SER A 309 -9.02 -11.93 -65.82
N PRO A 310 -9.65 -11.83 -64.63
CA PRO A 310 -9.93 -10.53 -64.05
C PRO A 310 -8.63 -9.81 -63.77
N ARG A 311 -8.70 -8.49 -63.72
CA ARG A 311 -7.65 -7.66 -63.14
C ARG A 311 -8.17 -7.09 -61.84
N TRP A 312 -7.59 -7.52 -60.74
CA TRP A 312 -7.96 -7.03 -59.42
C TRP A 312 -6.85 -6.16 -58.86
N ARG A 313 -7.16 -4.91 -58.52
CA ARG A 313 -6.25 -3.99 -57.87
C ARG A 313 -6.72 -3.67 -56.47
N VAL A 314 -5.78 -3.71 -55.53
CA VAL A 314 -6.01 -3.36 -54.13
C VAL A 314 -5.03 -2.26 -53.75
N GLN A 315 -5.56 -1.10 -53.36
CA GLN A 315 -4.77 0.02 -52.88
C GLN A 315 -4.48 -0.12 -51.40
N ASP A 316 -5.48 -0.45 -50.59
CA ASP A 316 -5.34 -0.61 -49.15
C ASP A 316 -6.51 -1.43 -48.58
N PHE A 317 -6.30 -2.00 -47.40
CA PHE A 317 -7.38 -2.45 -46.53
C PHE A 317 -7.04 -2.15 -45.07
N ALA A 318 -8.08 -2.05 -44.24
CA ALA A 318 -7.95 -1.81 -42.81
C ALA A 318 -8.93 -2.66 -42.01
N VAL A 319 -8.47 -3.15 -40.86
CA VAL A 319 -9.32 -3.64 -39.77
C VAL A 319 -9.47 -2.49 -38.77
N ARG A 320 -10.71 -2.17 -38.42
CA ARG A 320 -11.08 -0.95 -37.69
C ARG A 320 -11.95 -1.32 -36.49
N ALA A 321 -11.92 -0.50 -35.46
CA ALA A 321 -12.78 -0.60 -34.28
C ALA A 321 -13.29 0.78 -33.91
N ILE A 322 -14.26 0.85 -32.99
CA ILE A 322 -14.63 2.12 -32.36
C ILE A 322 -13.37 2.70 -31.69
N GLY A 323 -12.93 3.84 -32.21
CA GLY A 323 -11.86 4.64 -31.63
C GLY A 323 -12.47 5.69 -30.75
N VAL A 324 -12.15 5.67 -29.46
CA VAL A 324 -12.57 6.70 -28.51
C VAL A 324 -11.34 7.54 -28.17
N SER A 325 -11.43 8.86 -28.34
CA SER A 325 -10.36 9.78 -27.92
C SER A 325 -10.86 10.78 -26.89
N GLY A 326 -10.07 10.97 -25.85
CA GLY A 326 -10.33 11.85 -24.73
C GLY A 326 -9.43 11.45 -23.57
N ASP A 327 -8.99 12.42 -22.78
CA ASP A 327 -8.18 12.15 -21.59
C ASP A 327 -9.10 11.68 -20.45
N THR A 328 -8.64 10.68 -19.70
CA THR A 328 -9.33 10.11 -18.54
C THR A 328 -8.54 10.34 -17.26
N ASP A 329 -9.26 10.37 -16.14
CA ASP A 329 -8.71 10.16 -14.81
C ASP A 329 -8.98 8.72 -14.39
N SER A 330 -7.93 7.99 -14.01
CA SER A 330 -8.08 6.66 -13.38
C SER A 330 -8.33 6.88 -11.89
N LYS A 331 -9.53 6.49 -11.46
CA LYS A 331 -10.10 6.74 -10.14
C LYS A 331 -10.43 5.42 -9.45
N GLY A 332 -10.49 5.46 -8.12
CA GLY A 332 -10.94 4.34 -7.32
C GLY A 332 -11.92 4.81 -6.25
N GLU A 333 -12.92 3.99 -5.95
CA GLU A 333 -13.84 4.24 -4.84
C GLU A 333 -14.16 2.92 -4.12
N TYR A 334 -14.23 3.00 -2.79
CA TYR A 334 -14.52 1.84 -1.96
C TYR A 334 -16.02 1.67 -1.78
N PHE A 335 -16.50 0.43 -1.89
CA PHE A 335 -17.87 0.04 -1.62
C PHE A 335 -17.90 -1.06 -0.57
N VAL A 336 -18.88 -1.01 0.32
CA VAL A 336 -19.13 -2.03 1.34
C VAL A 336 -20.49 -2.69 1.09
N TYR A 337 -20.55 -4.02 1.19
CA TYR A 337 -21.81 -4.74 1.07
C TYR A 337 -22.52 -4.79 2.42
N GLU A 338 -23.61 -4.04 2.56
CA GLU A 338 -24.39 -3.94 3.79
C GLU A 338 -25.89 -4.04 3.52
N SER A 339 -26.61 -4.74 4.41
CA SER A 339 -28.07 -4.83 4.34
C SER A 339 -28.64 -5.32 2.99
N GLY A 340 -27.84 -6.06 2.22
CA GLY A 340 -28.24 -6.63 0.93
C GLY A 340 -27.91 -5.79 -0.30
N ALA A 341 -27.17 -4.68 -0.17
CA ALA A 341 -26.75 -3.82 -1.28
C ALA A 341 -25.29 -3.36 -1.11
N TRP A 342 -24.65 -2.99 -2.21
CA TRP A 342 -23.38 -2.28 -2.19
C TRP A 342 -23.65 -0.79 -1.95
N GLU A 343 -22.95 -0.21 -0.98
CA GLU A 343 -23.02 1.21 -0.65
C GLU A 343 -21.59 1.79 -0.66
N ALA A 344 -21.43 3.05 -1.07
CA ALA A 344 -20.13 3.71 -1.04
C ALA A 344 -19.62 3.79 0.41
N ALA A 345 -18.34 3.49 0.62
CA ALA A 345 -17.73 3.52 1.93
C ALA A 345 -17.42 4.96 2.35
N ASP A 346 -17.99 5.38 3.48
CA ASP A 346 -17.69 6.68 4.07
C ASP A 346 -16.32 6.69 4.78
N GLY A 347 -15.70 7.87 4.87
CA GLY A 347 -14.48 8.05 5.67
C GLY A 347 -13.22 7.41 5.07
N VAL A 348 -13.25 7.05 3.79
CA VAL A 348 -12.08 6.56 3.03
C VAL A 348 -11.96 7.31 1.71
N TYR A 349 -10.72 7.56 1.28
CA TYR A 349 -10.41 8.21 0.02
C TYR A 349 -9.27 7.49 -0.68
N TYR A 350 -9.49 7.05 -1.92
CA TYR A 350 -8.45 6.45 -2.76
C TYR A 350 -7.91 7.51 -3.74
N LEU A 351 -6.59 7.75 -3.74
CA LEU A 351 -5.99 8.76 -4.61
C LEU A 351 -6.08 8.38 -6.09
N SER A 352 -6.68 9.26 -6.90
CA SER A 352 -6.69 9.14 -8.36
C SER A 352 -5.36 9.57 -8.98
N VAL A 353 -5.21 9.33 -10.28
CA VAL A 353 -4.06 9.85 -11.05
C VAL A 353 -3.99 11.38 -10.96
N SER A 354 -5.11 12.07 -11.15
CA SER A 354 -5.18 13.53 -11.05
C SER A 354 -4.82 14.06 -9.66
N ASP A 355 -5.13 13.31 -8.60
CA ASP A 355 -4.74 13.70 -7.25
C ASP A 355 -3.22 13.73 -7.10
N TYR A 356 -2.51 12.72 -7.64
CA TYR A 356 -1.05 12.70 -7.66
C TYR A 356 -0.46 13.87 -8.47
N ASP A 357 -1.02 14.13 -9.65
CA ASP A 357 -0.59 15.23 -10.52
C ASP A 357 -0.80 16.59 -9.87
N SER A 358 -1.89 16.76 -9.11
CA SER A 358 -2.16 17.97 -8.33
C SER A 358 -1.10 18.24 -7.26
N MET A 359 -0.41 17.20 -6.78
CA MET A 359 0.70 17.27 -5.83
C MET A 359 2.07 17.42 -6.51
N GLY A 360 2.10 17.43 -7.85
CA GLY A 360 3.26 17.76 -8.69
C GLY A 360 3.77 16.59 -9.52
N GLU A 361 4.08 16.87 -10.79
CA GLU A 361 4.50 15.90 -11.81
C GLU A 361 6.04 15.87 -12.04
N GLY A 362 6.79 16.72 -11.34
CA GLY A 362 8.24 16.82 -11.46
C GLY A 362 8.99 15.62 -10.87
N SER A 363 10.26 15.45 -11.24
CA SER A 363 11.12 14.40 -10.68
C SER A 363 11.14 14.45 -9.14
N GLY A 364 10.76 13.35 -8.49
CA GLY A 364 10.68 13.23 -7.03
C GLY A 364 9.36 13.70 -6.42
N GLN A 365 8.41 14.12 -7.25
CA GLN A 365 7.04 14.47 -6.85
C GLN A 365 6.06 13.32 -7.20
N PRO A 366 4.88 13.24 -6.56
CA PRO A 366 4.01 12.07 -6.62
C PRO A 366 3.43 11.77 -8.01
N GLY A 367 3.10 12.80 -8.80
CA GLY A 367 2.52 12.68 -10.16
C GLY A 367 3.49 12.18 -11.22
N ALA A 368 4.81 12.23 -10.97
CA ALA A 368 5.78 11.70 -11.94
C ALA A 368 5.58 10.21 -12.25
N PHE A 369 5.03 9.45 -11.30
CA PHE A 369 4.75 8.02 -11.44
C PHE A 369 3.41 7.60 -10.80
N ASN A 370 2.58 8.55 -10.37
CA ASN A 370 1.30 8.31 -9.70
C ASN A 370 1.41 7.36 -8.50
N ASN A 371 2.45 7.55 -7.68
CA ASN A 371 2.67 6.80 -6.45
C ASN A 371 3.61 7.54 -5.48
N PHE A 372 3.55 7.16 -4.21
CA PHE A 372 4.53 7.55 -3.20
C PHE A 372 5.67 6.54 -3.09
N SER A 373 6.78 6.93 -2.47
CA SER A 373 7.91 6.04 -2.21
C SER A 373 8.71 6.52 -0.99
N SER A 374 9.78 5.81 -0.62
CA SER A 374 10.66 6.28 0.46
C SER A 374 11.36 7.60 0.13
N SER A 375 11.52 7.95 -1.15
CA SER A 375 12.05 9.26 -1.56
C SER A 375 10.97 10.31 -1.85
N THR A 376 9.69 9.91 -1.83
CA THR A 376 8.54 10.80 -2.01
C THR A 376 7.49 10.42 -0.95
N PRO A 377 7.70 10.82 0.32
CA PRO A 377 6.87 10.36 1.44
C PRO A 377 5.46 10.96 1.39
N ALA A 378 4.45 10.13 1.61
CA ALA A 378 3.04 10.53 1.55
C ALA A 378 2.69 11.67 2.52
N ASP A 379 3.23 11.61 3.75
CA ASP A 379 2.97 12.60 4.80
C ASP A 379 3.50 14.01 4.49
N SER A 380 4.37 14.14 3.48
CA SER A 380 4.81 15.46 2.98
C SER A 380 3.77 16.15 2.08
N TYR A 381 2.73 15.44 1.65
CA TYR A 381 1.77 15.93 0.65
C TYR A 381 0.32 15.76 1.10
N ILE A 382 -0.06 14.59 1.63
CA ILE A 382 -1.45 14.24 1.94
C ILE A 382 -2.13 15.23 2.91
N PRO A 383 -1.51 15.70 4.01
CA PRO A 383 -2.13 16.71 4.86
C PRO A 383 -2.57 17.98 4.13
N THR A 384 -1.75 18.45 3.19
CA THR A 384 -2.07 19.64 2.38
C THR A 384 -3.17 19.32 1.36
N PHE A 385 -3.09 18.16 0.70
CA PHE A 385 -4.14 17.68 -0.20
C PHE A 385 -5.49 17.63 0.52
N LEU A 386 -5.56 16.97 1.68
CA LEU A 386 -6.79 16.88 2.48
C LEU A 386 -7.30 18.25 2.95
N GLY A 387 -6.41 19.20 3.28
CA GLY A 387 -6.82 20.57 3.61
C GLY A 387 -7.45 21.33 2.45
N LEU A 388 -7.07 21.01 1.20
CA LEU A 388 -7.67 21.58 0.00
C LEU A 388 -8.97 20.87 -0.39
N THR A 389 -9.03 19.55 -0.24
CA THR A 389 -10.19 18.71 -0.55
C THR A 389 -11.31 18.87 0.47
N TYR A 390 -10.98 19.00 1.75
CA TYR A 390 -11.91 19.14 2.87
C TYR A 390 -11.69 20.44 3.65
N PRO A 391 -11.92 21.63 3.04
CA PRO A 391 -11.64 22.92 3.67
C PRO A 391 -12.55 23.28 4.86
N PHE A 392 -13.54 22.44 5.15
CA PHE A 392 -14.50 22.60 6.24
C PHE A 392 -14.45 21.47 7.27
N ALA A 393 -13.38 20.66 7.29
CA ALA A 393 -13.15 19.64 8.31
C ALA A 393 -13.27 20.23 9.73
N GLN A 394 -13.83 19.46 10.64
CA GLN A 394 -14.01 19.79 12.05
C GLN A 394 -13.04 18.96 12.90
N GLU A 395 -12.75 19.44 14.12
CA GLU A 395 -11.92 18.70 15.07
C GLU A 395 -12.46 17.28 15.28
N GLU A 396 -11.55 16.32 15.33
CA GLU A 396 -11.82 14.87 15.45
C GLU A 396 -12.39 14.21 14.18
N ASP A 397 -12.60 14.95 13.07
CA ASP A 397 -12.90 14.33 11.77
C ASP A 397 -11.76 13.39 11.37
N GLN A 398 -12.11 12.20 10.89
CA GLN A 398 -11.14 11.16 10.52
C GLN A 398 -11.39 10.70 9.08
N ILE A 399 -10.30 10.47 8.35
CA ILE A 399 -10.35 9.89 7.01
C ILE A 399 -9.18 8.93 6.79
N PHE A 400 -9.46 7.77 6.19
CA PHE A 400 -8.43 6.88 5.67
C PHE A 400 -8.05 7.32 4.26
N VAL A 401 -6.77 7.58 4.01
CA VAL A 401 -6.28 7.84 2.65
C VAL A 401 -5.48 6.65 2.17
N ILE A 402 -5.94 6.07 1.06
CA ILE A 402 -5.34 4.90 0.42
C ILE A 402 -4.66 5.32 -0.87
N TYR A 403 -3.46 4.81 -1.10
CA TYR A 403 -2.58 5.28 -2.15
C TYR A 403 -1.65 4.18 -2.66
N LYS A 404 -1.25 4.30 -3.92
CA LYS A 404 -0.17 3.52 -4.52
C LYS A 404 1.18 3.92 -3.91
N TYR A 405 2.00 2.91 -3.58
CA TYR A 405 3.33 3.07 -3.02
C TYR A 405 4.33 2.14 -3.72
N PHE A 406 5.44 2.69 -4.20
CA PHE A 406 6.55 1.93 -4.77
C PHE A 406 7.65 1.68 -3.74
N SER A 407 7.97 0.41 -3.53
CA SER A 407 9.11 -0.06 -2.75
C SER A 407 10.14 -0.71 -3.66
N SER A 408 11.42 -0.38 -3.47
CA SER A 408 12.51 -1.06 -4.19
C SER A 408 12.55 -2.58 -3.98
N ASN A 409 11.99 -3.06 -2.87
CA ASN A 409 12.05 -4.47 -2.48
C ASN A 409 10.82 -5.26 -2.93
N SER A 410 9.65 -4.63 -3.01
CA SER A 410 8.37 -5.30 -3.27
C SER A 410 7.63 -4.79 -4.51
N GLY A 411 8.16 -3.78 -5.20
CA GLY A 411 7.51 -3.14 -6.34
C GLY A 411 6.37 -2.20 -5.92
N LEU A 412 5.46 -1.97 -6.86
CA LEU A 412 4.24 -1.18 -6.64
C LEU A 412 3.24 -1.98 -5.81
N GLY A 413 2.67 -1.36 -4.78
CA GLY A 413 1.58 -1.92 -3.99
C GLY A 413 0.68 -0.83 -3.45
N THR A 414 -0.32 -1.23 -2.67
CA THR A 414 -1.25 -0.32 -2.00
C THR A 414 -0.82 -0.12 -0.55
N ARG A 415 -0.87 1.12 -0.08
CA ARG A 415 -0.69 1.50 1.32
C ARG A 415 -1.77 2.51 1.70
N GLY A 416 -1.93 2.73 2.99
CA GLY A 416 -2.83 3.75 3.48
C GLY A 416 -2.43 4.21 4.87
N ASN A 417 -3.02 5.31 5.28
CA ASN A 417 -2.93 5.80 6.64
C ASN A 417 -4.26 6.45 7.08
N SER A 418 -4.47 6.54 8.38
CA SER A 418 -5.54 7.36 8.95
C SER A 418 -5.02 8.79 9.14
N TYR A 419 -5.85 9.78 8.84
CA TYR A 419 -5.61 11.17 9.13
C TYR A 419 -6.74 11.69 10.03
N THR A 420 -6.38 12.42 11.08
CA THR A 420 -7.33 13.06 11.98
C THR A 420 -7.15 14.56 11.92
N TYR A 421 -8.25 15.30 11.80
CA TYR A 421 -8.21 16.75 11.83
C TYR A 421 -8.10 17.24 13.27
N THR A 422 -6.95 17.83 13.59
CA THR A 422 -6.62 18.30 14.94
C THR A 422 -5.92 19.65 14.86
N ASP A 423 -6.32 20.59 15.70
CA ASP A 423 -5.75 21.95 15.77
C ASP A 423 -5.71 22.70 14.42
N GLY A 424 -6.69 22.44 13.56
CA GLY A 424 -6.81 23.09 12.25
C GLY A 424 -6.04 22.46 11.09
N GLU A 425 -5.36 21.31 11.30
CA GLU A 425 -4.60 20.60 10.28
C GLU A 425 -4.90 19.09 10.30
N TRP A 426 -4.75 18.42 9.15
CA TRP A 426 -4.84 16.97 9.07
C TRP A 426 -3.54 16.32 9.53
N VAL A 427 -3.58 15.51 10.58
CA VAL A 427 -2.42 14.86 11.18
C VAL A 427 -2.46 13.35 10.88
N PRO A 428 -1.41 12.77 10.28
CA PRO A 428 -1.34 11.32 10.05
C PRO A 428 -1.24 10.55 11.36
N TYR A 429 -1.76 9.33 11.39
CA TYR A 429 -1.45 8.38 12.45
C TYR A 429 0.01 7.94 12.35
N GLU A 430 0.72 7.99 13.48
CA GLU A 430 2.12 7.59 13.59
C GLU A 430 2.22 6.11 13.94
N SER A 431 2.75 5.30 13.03
CA SER A 431 3.00 3.87 13.31
C SER A 431 4.18 3.63 14.24
N VAL A 432 4.96 4.67 14.54
CA VAL A 432 6.09 4.64 15.48
C VAL A 432 5.97 5.84 16.41
N ILE A 433 5.96 5.59 17.71
CA ILE A 433 5.89 6.63 18.73
C ILE A 433 7.17 6.66 19.57
N GLU A 434 7.51 7.82 20.11
CA GLU A 434 8.51 7.92 21.17
C GLU A 434 7.86 7.62 22.52
N THR A 435 8.38 6.61 23.24
CA THR A 435 7.92 6.20 24.57
C THR A 435 9.11 6.00 25.51
N SER A 436 8.88 5.69 26.78
CA SER A 436 9.96 5.45 27.74
C SER A 436 9.71 4.29 28.70
N LEU A 437 10.81 3.68 29.15
CA LEU A 437 10.82 2.66 30.20
C LEU A 437 11.74 3.10 31.34
N GLN A 438 11.27 2.90 32.56
CA GLN A 438 12.10 3.06 33.75
C GLN A 438 12.77 1.72 34.10
N PHE A 439 13.99 1.79 34.62
CA PHE A 439 14.78 0.67 35.09
C PHE A 439 15.36 0.99 36.46
N GLY A 440 15.35 0.01 37.36
CA GLY A 440 16.07 0.03 38.62
C GLY A 440 17.27 -0.91 38.56
N PHE A 441 18.40 -0.51 39.16
CA PHE A 441 19.55 -1.39 39.30
C PHE A 441 19.44 -2.16 40.61
N GLU A 442 19.08 -3.43 40.49
CA GLU A 442 18.79 -4.34 41.61
C GLU A 442 19.58 -5.65 41.45
N ASN A 443 20.16 -6.14 42.54
CA ASN A 443 20.91 -7.40 42.56
C ASN A 443 22.03 -7.49 41.50
N GLY A 444 22.65 -6.36 41.15
CA GLY A 444 23.75 -6.31 40.18
C GLY A 444 23.32 -6.32 38.72
N ILE A 445 22.03 -6.17 38.41
CA ILE A 445 21.50 -6.07 37.05
C ILE A 445 20.49 -4.92 36.94
N TRP A 446 20.36 -4.34 35.75
CA TRP A 446 19.22 -3.47 35.45
C TRP A 446 17.97 -4.32 35.29
N VAL A 447 16.88 -3.90 35.92
CA VAL A 447 15.58 -4.58 35.83
C VAL A 447 14.54 -3.52 35.45
N PRO A 448 13.62 -3.80 34.50
CA PRO A 448 12.53 -2.89 34.21
C PRO A 448 11.75 -2.56 35.49
N ASP A 449 11.65 -1.28 35.82
CA ASP A 449 10.89 -0.76 36.94
C ASP A 449 9.51 -0.32 36.44
N ASN A 450 8.56 -1.25 36.50
CA ASN A 450 7.16 -1.00 36.16
C ASN A 450 6.35 -0.39 37.32
N THR A 451 7.00 0.16 38.34
CA THR A 451 6.29 0.61 39.54
C THR A 451 5.50 1.89 39.26
N ILE A 452 4.18 1.75 39.14
CA ILE A 452 3.27 2.89 38.98
C ILE A 452 3.05 3.55 40.34
N ARG A 453 3.25 4.86 40.44
CA ARG A 453 2.96 5.63 41.66
C ARG A 453 1.54 6.18 41.60
N TYR A 454 0.75 5.91 42.63
CA TYR A 454 -0.62 6.37 42.73
C TYR A 454 -0.89 6.99 44.09
N THR A 455 -1.41 8.22 44.12
CA THR A 455 -1.88 8.86 45.35
C THR A 455 -3.39 8.75 45.42
N THR A 456 -3.91 8.13 46.48
CA THR A 456 -5.36 7.97 46.63
C THR A 456 -6.07 9.30 46.77
N THR A 457 -7.28 9.36 46.21
CA THR A 457 -8.16 10.50 46.20
C THR A 457 -9.38 10.27 47.10
N GLY A 458 -10.21 11.31 47.26
CA GLY A 458 -11.49 11.18 47.98
C GLY A 458 -12.45 10.14 47.37
N ALA A 459 -12.37 9.90 46.06
CA ALA A 459 -13.20 8.90 45.39
C ALA A 459 -12.80 7.47 45.80
N ASP A 460 -11.51 7.23 45.99
CA ASP A 460 -10.96 5.93 46.39
C ASP A 460 -11.38 5.58 47.81
N TYR A 461 -11.32 6.54 48.74
CA TYR A 461 -11.86 6.36 50.09
C TYR A 461 -13.36 6.05 50.07
N SER A 462 -14.11 6.72 49.19
CA SER A 462 -15.55 6.44 49.04
C SER A 462 -15.81 5.03 48.50
N ALA A 463 -14.98 4.57 47.55
CA ALA A 463 -15.05 3.21 47.01
C ALA A 463 -14.72 2.16 48.08
N ILE A 464 -13.68 2.39 48.88
CA ILE A 464 -13.30 1.54 50.02
C ILE A 464 -14.44 1.46 51.04
N VAL A 465 -15.04 2.59 51.42
CA VAL A 465 -16.18 2.63 52.36
C VAL A 465 -17.36 1.85 51.81
N SER A 466 -17.69 2.04 50.53
CA SER A 466 -18.78 1.31 49.88
C SER A 466 -18.54 -0.20 49.88
N ALA A 467 -17.31 -0.64 49.56
CA ALA A 467 -16.96 -2.06 49.47
C ALA A 467 -16.83 -2.74 50.84
N LEU A 468 -16.24 -2.07 51.84
CA LEU A 468 -15.80 -2.70 53.09
C LEU A 468 -16.63 -2.33 54.32
N SER A 469 -17.65 -1.46 54.21
CA SER A 469 -18.44 -1.00 55.38
C SER A 469 -19.18 -2.11 56.13
N ALA A 470 -19.57 -3.18 55.45
CA ALA A 470 -20.18 -4.34 56.09
C ALA A 470 -19.18 -5.14 56.95
N THR A 471 -17.92 -5.20 56.50
CA THR A 471 -16.84 -5.97 57.14
C THR A 471 -16.17 -5.16 58.25
N TYR A 472 -15.90 -3.87 58.01
CA TYR A 472 -15.17 -2.97 58.89
C TYR A 472 -15.97 -1.70 59.21
N PRO A 473 -17.14 -1.78 59.88
CA PRO A 473 -18.05 -0.65 60.04
C PRO A 473 -17.46 0.52 60.85
N GLY A 474 -16.60 0.25 61.84
CA GLY A 474 -15.90 1.30 62.61
C GLY A 474 -14.80 1.99 61.78
N PRO A 475 -13.79 1.24 61.29
CA PRO A 475 -12.72 1.76 60.45
C PRO A 475 -13.21 2.52 59.21
N THR A 476 -14.20 1.99 58.48
CA THR A 476 -14.80 2.66 57.31
C THR A 476 -15.65 3.85 57.70
N GLY A 477 -16.41 3.81 58.81
CA GLY A 477 -17.14 4.99 59.30
C GLY A 477 -16.20 6.14 59.69
N SER A 478 -15.01 5.82 60.22
CA SER A 478 -13.95 6.82 60.46
C SER A 478 -13.39 7.36 59.15
N MET A 479 -13.10 6.48 58.18
CA MET A 479 -12.61 6.87 56.86
C MET A 479 -13.61 7.76 56.11
N ASP A 480 -14.91 7.45 56.13
CA ASP A 480 -15.97 8.25 55.52
C ASP A 480 -16.03 9.68 56.10
N SER A 481 -15.75 9.80 57.39
CA SER A 481 -15.78 11.09 58.09
C SER A 481 -14.52 11.94 57.86
N PHE A 482 -13.36 11.32 57.65
CA PHE A 482 -12.06 12.00 57.72
C PHE A 482 -11.15 11.80 56.49
N GLY A 483 -11.51 10.92 55.56
CA GLY A 483 -10.74 10.64 54.35
C GLY A 483 -9.33 10.11 54.62
N ASN A 484 -9.16 9.25 55.63
CA ASN A 484 -7.85 8.65 55.94
C ASN A 484 -7.99 7.28 56.62
N PHE A 485 -6.90 6.53 56.64
CA PHE A 485 -6.75 5.32 57.44
C PHE A 485 -6.30 5.69 58.87
N ASP A 486 -7.09 5.36 59.91
CA ASP A 486 -6.65 5.50 61.31
C ASP A 486 -5.63 4.41 61.64
N ARG A 487 -4.37 4.81 61.84
CA ARG A 487 -3.22 3.91 62.04
C ARG A 487 -2.73 3.93 63.49
N ARG A 488 -3.59 4.31 64.45
CA ARG A 488 -3.24 4.34 65.88
C ARG A 488 -3.39 2.94 66.49
N PRO A 489 -2.30 2.32 66.99
CA PRO A 489 -2.37 0.98 67.54
C PRO A 489 -3.32 0.85 68.73
N GLY A 490 -4.20 -0.15 68.68
CA GLY A 490 -5.21 -0.45 69.71
C GLY A 490 -6.45 0.44 69.67
N ASN A 491 -6.62 1.27 68.64
CA ASN A 491 -7.85 2.04 68.45
C ASN A 491 -9.00 1.15 67.94
N ALA A 492 -10.24 1.47 68.29
CA ALA A 492 -11.41 0.74 67.80
C ALA A 492 -11.62 0.85 66.28
N ASN A 493 -11.06 1.88 65.65
CA ASN A 493 -11.15 2.16 64.22
C ASN A 493 -9.82 1.92 63.48
N GLU A 494 -8.86 1.25 64.12
CA GLU A 494 -7.54 0.99 63.53
C GLU A 494 -7.64 0.21 62.22
N TRP A 495 -6.86 0.62 61.22
CA TRP A 495 -6.59 -0.10 59.99
C TRP A 495 -5.24 -0.80 60.09
N THR A 496 -5.24 -2.13 60.24
CA THR A 496 -4.01 -2.95 60.20
C THR A 496 -3.50 -3.07 58.77
N ASP A 497 -2.24 -3.50 58.59
CA ASP A 497 -1.65 -3.67 57.24
C ASP A 497 -2.49 -4.63 56.39
N SER A 498 -3.00 -5.71 56.96
CA SER A 498 -3.91 -6.63 56.24
C SER A 498 -5.19 -5.93 55.76
N MET A 499 -5.77 -5.05 56.57
CA MET A 499 -6.98 -4.31 56.20
C MET A 499 -6.67 -3.22 55.17
N VAL A 500 -5.50 -2.59 55.26
CA VAL A 500 -5.05 -1.64 54.25
C VAL A 500 -4.85 -2.37 52.91
N LEU A 501 -4.23 -3.55 52.89
CA LEU A 501 -4.09 -4.34 51.67
C LEU A 501 -5.44 -4.67 51.03
N GLU A 502 -6.44 -5.08 51.82
CA GLU A 502 -7.81 -5.30 51.32
C GLU A 502 -8.42 -4.03 50.72
N ALA A 503 -8.22 -2.87 51.37
CA ALA A 503 -8.66 -1.59 50.83
C ALA A 503 -7.91 -1.22 49.54
N LEU A 504 -6.61 -1.47 49.46
CA LEU A 504 -5.81 -1.22 48.26
C LEU A 504 -6.22 -2.10 47.09
N ASN A 505 -6.61 -3.37 47.33
CA ASN A 505 -7.19 -4.22 46.29
C ASN A 505 -8.45 -3.57 45.68
N VAL A 506 -9.36 -3.02 46.52
CA VAL A 506 -10.55 -2.29 46.02
C VAL A 506 -10.16 -1.10 45.15
N VAL A 507 -9.15 -0.33 45.55
CA VAL A 507 -8.69 0.84 44.80
C VAL A 507 -8.09 0.42 43.46
N LEU A 508 -7.14 -0.51 43.48
CA LEU A 508 -6.40 -0.90 42.29
C LEU A 508 -7.25 -1.70 41.29
N ASP A 509 -8.18 -2.53 41.75
CA ASP A 509 -9.10 -3.23 40.85
C ASP A 509 -10.11 -2.30 40.18
N ASN A 510 -10.40 -1.14 40.79
CA ASN A 510 -11.21 -0.10 40.15
C ASN A 510 -10.35 0.79 39.23
N LEU A 511 -9.11 1.07 39.62
CA LEU A 511 -8.19 1.94 38.89
C LEU A 511 -7.70 1.28 37.60
N ASP A 512 -7.26 0.03 37.69
CA ASP A 512 -6.78 -0.78 36.56
C ASP A 512 -7.30 -2.23 36.68
N PRO A 513 -8.58 -2.46 36.30
CA PRO A 513 -9.17 -3.79 36.30
C PRO A 513 -8.42 -4.80 35.42
N SER A 514 -7.72 -4.29 34.40
CA SER A 514 -6.95 -5.04 33.41
C SER A 514 -5.48 -5.21 33.78
N ALA A 515 -5.04 -4.75 34.97
CA ALA A 515 -3.64 -4.81 35.37
C ALA A 515 -3.06 -6.22 35.15
N ALA A 516 -1.93 -6.27 34.44
CA ALA A 516 -1.23 -7.51 34.13
C ALA A 516 -0.64 -8.15 35.40
N GLU A 517 -0.35 -9.45 35.34
CA GLU A 517 0.44 -10.13 36.37
C GLU A 517 1.80 -9.44 36.53
N GLU A 518 2.31 -9.43 37.76
CA GLU A 518 3.57 -8.76 38.17
C GLU A 518 3.56 -7.23 38.07
N GLN A 519 2.44 -6.59 37.73
CA GLN A 519 2.31 -5.13 37.80
C GLN A 519 2.57 -4.64 39.22
N LYS A 520 3.46 -3.66 39.37
CA LYS A 520 3.86 -3.06 40.65
C LYS A 520 3.20 -1.69 40.83
N TYR A 521 2.73 -1.40 42.04
CA TYR A 521 2.28 -0.06 42.45
C TYR A 521 2.95 0.37 43.74
N ILE A 522 3.23 1.67 43.87
CA ILE A 522 3.40 2.33 45.17
C ILE A 522 2.17 3.22 45.36
N VAL A 523 1.33 2.84 46.32
CA VAL A 523 0.12 3.59 46.65
C VAL A 523 0.36 4.45 47.88
N THR A 524 0.31 5.77 47.71
CA THR A 524 0.36 6.75 48.79
C THR A 524 -1.05 6.99 49.32
N VAL A 525 -1.24 6.76 50.62
CA VAL A 525 -2.53 6.98 51.30
C VAL A 525 -2.42 7.98 52.44
N ASP A 526 -3.46 8.76 52.67
CA ASP A 526 -3.63 9.58 53.87
C ASP A 526 -3.87 8.70 55.10
N VAL A 527 -3.12 8.97 56.18
CA VAL A 527 -3.19 8.26 57.45
C VAL A 527 -3.34 9.20 58.64
N TYR A 528 -3.90 8.69 59.73
CA TYR A 528 -3.95 9.37 61.02
C TYR A 528 -3.27 8.52 62.11
N THR A 529 -2.11 8.95 62.58
CA THR A 529 -1.33 8.29 63.65
C THR A 529 -1.37 9.04 64.99
N GLY A 530 -2.31 9.99 65.13
CA GLY A 530 -2.32 11.03 66.17
C GLY A 530 -2.06 12.43 65.61
N SER A 531 -1.54 12.49 64.38
CA SER A 531 -1.52 13.63 63.48
C SER A 531 -1.78 13.12 62.05
N ASN A 532 -2.25 14.02 61.16
CA ASN A 532 -2.39 13.68 59.74
C ASN A 532 -1.00 13.50 59.11
N GLY A 533 -0.89 12.55 58.21
CA GLY A 533 0.29 12.29 57.38
C GLY A 533 -0.07 11.38 56.22
N THR A 534 0.95 10.89 55.52
CA THR A 534 0.79 9.89 54.45
C THR A 534 1.65 8.66 54.73
N GLU A 535 1.26 7.53 54.18
CA GLU A 535 2.02 6.28 54.20
C GLU A 535 2.02 5.67 52.79
N ASP A 536 3.17 5.15 52.37
CA ASP A 536 3.35 4.52 51.05
C ASP A 536 3.31 3.00 51.20
N PHE A 537 2.53 2.35 50.34
CA PHE A 537 2.39 0.91 50.32
C PHE A 537 2.79 0.35 48.95
N ALA A 538 3.86 -0.44 48.93
CA ALA A 538 4.32 -1.13 47.73
C ALA A 538 3.57 -2.45 47.56
N VAL A 539 2.82 -2.61 46.46
CA VAL A 539 2.03 -3.81 46.15
C VAL A 539 2.33 -4.33 44.74
N ILE A 540 2.14 -5.64 44.53
CA ILE A 540 2.34 -6.32 43.25
C ILE A 540 1.17 -7.28 42.99
N LYS A 541 0.72 -7.37 41.74
CA LYS A 541 -0.35 -8.29 41.35
C LYS A 541 0.21 -9.68 41.09
N ILE A 542 -0.21 -10.68 41.84
CA ILE A 542 0.21 -12.08 41.69
C ILE A 542 -0.99 -13.00 41.81
N GLY A 543 -1.23 -13.82 40.79
CA GLY A 543 -2.36 -14.75 40.74
C GLY A 543 -3.72 -14.04 40.74
N GLY A 544 -3.80 -12.84 40.16
CA GLY A 544 -4.99 -12.01 40.12
C GLY A 544 -5.29 -11.19 41.38
N GLU A 545 -4.48 -11.28 42.43
CA GLU A 545 -4.65 -10.53 43.68
C GLU A 545 -3.48 -9.57 43.93
N TRP A 546 -3.73 -8.42 44.56
CA TRP A 546 -2.66 -7.52 44.99
C TRP A 546 -2.12 -7.93 46.35
N ILE A 547 -0.81 -8.17 46.41
CA ILE A 547 -0.07 -8.50 47.63
C ILE A 547 1.01 -7.45 47.90
N TYR A 548 1.45 -7.30 49.15
CA TYR A 548 2.61 -6.44 49.45
C TYR A 548 3.87 -6.97 48.76
N GLN A 549 4.67 -6.05 48.21
CA GLN A 549 6.01 -6.38 47.72
C GLN A 549 6.89 -6.81 48.90
N MET A 550 7.65 -7.90 48.73
CA MET A 550 8.53 -8.46 49.76
C MET A 550 9.94 -7.91 49.72
#